data_AF-A0A929BQV7-F1
#
_entry.id   AF-A0A929BQV7-F1
#
_cell.length_a   1.000
_cell.length_b   1.000
_cell.length_c   1.000
_cell.angle_alpha   90.00
_cell.angle_beta   90.00
_cell.angle_gamma   90.00
#
_symmetry.space_group_name_H-M   'P 1'
#
loop_
_entity.id
_entity.type
_entity.pdbx_description
1 polymer ?
#
loop_
_entity_poly.entity_id
_entity_poly.type
_entity_poly.pdbx_seq_one_letter_code
_entity_poly.pdbx_strand_id
1 'polypeptide(L)' 'MSISIKPLGNRVVVEPIEQEELTSGGIVLPETAKEKPQKGLVLATGPGDRDD' A
#
# COMPACT_ATOMS: atom_id res chain seq x y z
N MET A 1 1.36 15.68 8.87
CA MET A 1 2.17 14.60 9.48
C MET A 1 3.45 14.45 8.69
N SER A 2 4.60 14.72 9.29
CA SER A 2 5.90 14.49 8.64
C SER A 2 6.25 13.01 8.75
N ILE A 3 5.97 12.24 7.70
CA ILE A 3 6.49 10.87 7.57
C ILE A 3 8.02 10.97 7.47
N SER A 4 8.69 10.63 8.57
CA SER A 4 10.16 10.63 8.69
C SER A 4 10.77 9.31 8.22
N ILE A 5 10.12 8.59 7.30
CA ILE A 5 10.64 7.34 6.74
C ILE A 5 11.27 7.66 5.40
N LYS A 6 12.60 7.62 5.35
CA LYS A 6 13.37 7.70 4.10
C LYS A 6 13.70 6.28 3.64
N PRO A 7 12.97 5.74 2.64
CA PRO A 7 13.35 4.48 2.03
C PRO A 7 14.74 4.59 1.38
N LEU A 8 15.52 3.51 1.48
CA LEU A 8 16.86 3.40 0.90
C LEU A 8 16.80 2.56 -0.39
N GLY A 9 17.64 2.89 -1.37
CA GLY A 9 17.70 2.21 -2.67
C GLY A 9 16.35 2.27 -3.43
N ASN A 10 15.97 1.17 -4.08
CA ASN A 10 14.72 1.04 -4.83
C ASN A 10 13.47 0.70 -3.98
N ARG A 11 13.47 1.03 -2.69
CA ARG A 11 12.33 0.74 -1.83
C ARG A 11 11.30 1.87 -1.88
N VAL A 12 10.03 1.49 -1.72
CA VAL A 12 8.89 2.40 -1.71
C VAL A 12 8.09 2.18 -0.44
N VAL A 13 7.72 3.25 0.24
CA VAL A 13 6.82 3.21 1.39
C VAL A 13 5.40 3.37 0.86
N VAL A 14 4.57 2.37 1.11
CA VAL A 14 3.19 2.31 0.66
C VAL A 14 2.28 2.15 1.87
N GLU A 15 1.23 2.97 1.95
CA GLU A 15 0.14 2.79 2.90
C GLU A 15 -0.97 1.95 2.24
N PRO A 16 -1.33 0.78 2.79
CA PRO A 16 -2.37 -0.06 2.22
C PRO A 16 -3.72 0.66 2.26
N ILE A 17 -4.45 0.65 1.15
CA ILE A 17 -5.83 1.17 1.11
C ILE A 17 -6.75 0.03 1.52
N GLU A 18 -7.72 0.32 2.39
CA GLU A 18 -8.73 -0.67 2.77
C GLU A 18 -9.55 -1.11 1.55
N GLN A 19 -9.78 -2.42 1.46
CA GLN A 19 -10.57 -2.99 0.38
C GLN A 19 -12.05 -2.75 0.66
N GLU A 20 -12.81 -2.38 -0.38
CA GLU A 20 -14.24 -2.12 -0.28
C GLU A 20 -14.98 -3.33 0.32
N GLU A 21 -15.73 -3.09 1.39
CA GLU A 21 -16.49 -4.12 2.10
C GLU A 21 -17.63 -4.71 1.26
N LEU A 22 -18.05 -3.94 0.25
CA LEU A 22 -19.09 -4.28 -0.70
C LEU A 22 -18.44 -4.56 -2.06
N THR A 23 -18.55 -5.80 -2.51
CA THR A 23 -18.20 -6.13 -3.90
C THR A 23 -19.19 -5.47 -4.86
N SER A 24 -18.83 -5.34 -6.13
CA SER A 24 -19.68 -4.72 -7.17
C SER A 24 -21.08 -5.36 -7.33
N GLY A 25 -21.29 -6.55 -6.76
CA GLY A 25 -22.57 -7.26 -6.70
C GLY A 25 -23.36 -7.08 -5.39
N GLY A 26 -22.92 -6.23 -4.46
CA GLY A 26 -23.61 -5.97 -3.19
C GLY A 26 -23.41 -7.04 -2.10
N ILE A 27 -22.45 -7.96 -2.29
CA ILE A 27 -22.13 -8.99 -1.28
C ILE A 27 -21.13 -8.40 -0.29
N VAL A 28 -21.48 -8.46 1.00
CA VAL A 28 -20.62 -8.08 2.12
C VAL A 28 -19.58 -9.17 2.34
N LEU A 29 -18.29 -8.82 2.22
CA LEU A 29 -17.21 -9.76 2.53
C LEU A 29 -17.02 -9.85 4.05
N PRO A 30 -17.01 -11.06 4.64
CA PRO A 30 -16.63 -11.22 6.04
C PRO A 30 -15.15 -10.89 6.25
N GLU A 31 -14.79 -10.38 7.42
CA GLU A 31 -13.41 -9.97 7.77
C GLU A 31 -12.34 -11.04 7.51
N THR A 32 -12.69 -12.32 7.60
CA THR A 32 -11.79 -13.45 7.35
C THR A 32 -11.50 -13.72 5.88
N ALA A 33 -12.35 -13.22 4.98
CA ALA A 33 -12.19 -13.32 3.53
C ALA A 33 -11.61 -12.04 2.91
N LYS A 34 -11.39 -10.98 3.70
CA LYS A 34 -10.65 -9.79 3.26
C LYS A 34 -9.20 -10.19 3.00
N GLU A 35 -8.83 -10.35 1.73
CA GLU A 35 -7.45 -10.60 1.32
C GLU A 35 -6.55 -9.42 1.68
N LYS A 36 -5.23 -9.65 1.75
CA LYS A 36 -4.30 -8.55 1.99
C LYS A 36 -4.45 -7.50 0.88
N PRO A 37 -4.71 -6.22 1.23
CA PRO A 37 -4.87 -5.17 0.25
C PRO A 37 -3.60 -5.06 -0.59
N GLN A 38 -3.73 -5.34 -1.88
CA GLN A 38 -2.64 -5.24 -2.86
C GLN A 38 -2.47 -3.81 -3.40
N LYS A 39 -3.46 -2.95 -3.14
CA LYS A 39 -3.45 -1.54 -3.54
C LYS A 39 -3.09 -0.67 -2.34
N GLY A 40 -2.28 0.35 -2.59
CA GLY A 40 -1.86 1.30 -1.58
C GLY A 40 -1.38 2.61 -2.17
N LEU A 41 -1.37 3.66 -1.35
CA LEU A 41 -0.86 4.97 -1.72
C LEU A 41 0.64 5.05 -1.45
N VAL A 42 1.40 5.57 -2.42
CA VAL A 42 2.84 5.78 -2.28
C VAL A 42 3.09 7.05 -1.47
N LEU A 43 3.73 6.90 -0.31
CA LEU A 43 4.06 8.00 0.59
C LEU A 43 5.49 8.50 0.43
N ALA A 44 6.43 7.61 0.06
CA ALA A 44 7.82 7.97 -0.17
C ALA A 44 8.52 6.97 -1.12
N THR A 45 9.39 7.48 -1.99
CA THR A 45 10.25 6.70 -2.88
C THR A 45 11.71 6.87 -2.48
N GLY A 46 12.49 5.80 -2.57
CA GLY A 46 13.93 5.87 -2.33
C GLY A 46 14.68 6.57 -3.48
N PRO A 47 15.94 6.97 -3.26
CA PRO A 47 16.74 7.72 -4.23
C PRO A 47 17.19 6.92 -5.47
N GLY A 48 16.80 5.64 -5.61
CA GLY A 48 17.19 4.76 -6.71
C GLY A 48 18.45 3.94 -6.40
N ASP A 49 18.75 2.97 -7.27
CA ASP A 49 20.03 2.27 -7.25
C ASP A 49 21.18 3.28 -7.43
N ARG A 50 22.32 3.00 -6.80
CA ARG A 50 23.54 3.70 -7.16
C ARG A 50 23.92 3.23 -8.55
N ASP A 51 23.97 4.17 -9.51
CA ASP A 51 24.61 3.95 -10.80
C ASP A 51 26.09 3.56 -10.53
N ASP A 52 26.37 2.26 -10.51
CA ASP A 52 27.71 1.67 -10.67
C ASP A 52 27.73 0.88 -11.98
#